data_AF-A0A950IHD2-F1
#
_entry.id   AF-A0A950IHD2-F1
#
_cell.length_a   1.000
_cell.length_b   1.000
_cell.length_c   1.000
_cell.angle_alpha   90.00
_cell.angle_beta   90.00
_cell.angle_gamma   90.00
#
_symmetry.space_group_name_H-M   'P 1'
#
loop_
_entity.id
_entity.type
_entity.pdbx_description
1 polymer ?
#
loop_
_entity_poly.entity_id
_entity_poly.type
_entity_poly.pdbx_seq_one_letter_code
_entity_poly.pdbx_strand_id
1 'polypeptide(L)'
;MAYEVTKRIGGREYRYRVESVRDEASGKRRNRWTYIGRIAGPRAEPPPPRKRRSDARERLLDALERLVAERDFAEVTADAVASAAGLAHGTFYRHFRDKRDALKAALERVRERSGPVIDLLRDDV
;
A
#
# COMPACT_ATOMS: atom_id res chain seq x y z
N MET A 1 -7.75 -38.05 -13.41
CA MET A 1 -6.65 -37.87 -14.40
C MET A 1 -5.80 -36.68 -13.98
N ALA A 2 -4.48 -36.78 -14.15
CA ALA A 2 -3.54 -35.71 -13.81
C ALA A 2 -3.11 -34.97 -15.09
N TYR A 3 -3.16 -33.63 -15.08
CA TYR A 3 -2.69 -32.81 -16.18
C TYR A 3 -1.80 -31.68 -15.65
N GLU A 4 -0.81 -31.27 -16.43
CA GLU A 4 0.07 -30.17 -16.06
C GLU A 4 -0.45 -28.85 -16.64
N VAL A 5 -0.37 -27.79 -15.84
CA VAL A 5 -0.82 -26.45 -16.19
C VAL A 5 0.28 -25.46 -15.84
N THR A 6 0.55 -24.57 -16.77
CA THR A 6 1.45 -23.44 -16.55
C THR A 6 0.63 -22.18 -16.25
N LYS A 7 0.99 -21.45 -15.19
CA LYS A 7 0.39 -20.15 -14.87
C LYS A 7 1.43 -19.05 -14.83
N ARG A 8 1.08 -17.89 -15.42
CA ARG A 8 1.86 -16.66 -15.35
C ARG A 8 1.30 -15.73 -14.28
N ILE A 9 2.10 -15.45 -13.25
CA ILE A 9 1.71 -14.59 -12.11
C ILE A 9 2.87 -13.64 -11.82
N GLY A 10 2.64 -12.33 -11.93
CA GLY A 10 3.66 -11.30 -11.63
C GLY A 10 4.94 -11.42 -12.47
N GLY A 11 4.80 -11.70 -13.77
CA GLY A 11 5.93 -11.86 -14.70
C GLY A 11 6.72 -13.17 -14.54
N ARG A 12 6.27 -14.08 -13.66
CA ARG A 12 6.90 -15.37 -13.40
C ARG A 12 5.98 -16.50 -13.81
N GLU A 13 6.58 -17.57 -14.30
CA GLU A 13 5.86 -18.72 -14.83
C GLU A 13 6.02 -19.93 -13.90
N TYR A 14 4.89 -20.52 -13.51
CA TYR A 14 4.81 -21.58 -12.52
C TYR A 14 4.14 -22.80 -13.12
N ARG A 15 4.69 -23.99 -12.85
CA ARG A 15 4.12 -25.27 -13.25
C ARG A 15 3.36 -25.88 -12.09
N TYR A 16 2.12 -26.25 -12.36
CA TYR A 16 1.24 -26.98 -11.46
C TYR A 16 0.88 -28.31 -12.10
N ARG A 17 0.75 -29.35 -11.29
CA ARG A 17 0.08 -30.59 -11.66
C ARG A 17 -1.30 -30.56 -11.02
N VAL A 18 -2.34 -30.77 -11.81
CA VAL A 18 -3.71 -30.80 -11.35
C VAL A 18 -4.22 -32.22 -11.44
N GLU A 19 -4.58 -32.79 -10.30
CA GLU A 19 -5.17 -34.10 -10.21
C GLU A 19 -6.67 -33.94 -9.98
N SER A 20 -7.46 -34.41 -10.94
CA SER A 20 -8.92 -34.49 -10.78
C SER A 20 -9.29 -35.83 -10.17
N VAL A 21 -9.85 -35.79 -8.96
CA VAL A 21 -10.47 -36.94 -8.31
C VAL A 21 -11.98 -36.73 -8.37
N ARG A 22 -12.69 -37.69 -8.97
CA ARG A 22 -14.14 -37.73 -8.90
C ARG A 22 -14.50 -38.39 -7.58
N ASP A 23 -15.22 -37.65 -6.74
CA ASP A 23 -15.78 -38.19 -5.52
C ASP A 23 -16.99 -39.08 -5.88
N GLU A 24 -16.91 -40.39 -5.63
CA GLU A 24 -17.95 -41.35 -6.03
C GLU A 24 -19.24 -41.20 -5.22
N ALA A 25 -19.17 -40.71 -3.98
CA ALA A 25 -20.33 -40.52 -3.12
C ALA A 25 -21.15 -39.27 -3.49
N SER A 26 -20.49 -38.20 -3.97
CA SER A 26 -21.16 -36.92 -4.27
C SER A 26 -21.18 -36.52 -5.75
N GLY A 27 -20.52 -37.28 -6.62
CA GLY A 27 -20.39 -36.99 -8.05
C GLY A 27 -19.53 -35.76 -8.38
N LYS A 28 -19.07 -35.00 -7.37
CA LYS A 28 -18.32 -33.75 -7.53
C LYS A 28 -16.88 -34.04 -7.93
N ARG A 29 -16.39 -33.35 -8.95
CA ARG A 29 -14.96 -33.36 -9.33
C ARG A 29 -14.20 -32.40 -8.43
N ARG A 30 -13.26 -32.93 -7.64
CA ARG A 30 -12.33 -32.12 -6.84
C ARG A 30 -10.98 -32.09 -7.54
N ASN A 31 -10.43 -30.88 -7.69
CA ASN A 31 -9.13 -30.68 -8.29
C ASN A 31 -8.10 -30.42 -7.19
N ARG A 32 -7.11 -31.30 -7.08
CA ARG A 32 -5.93 -31.11 -6.23
C ARG A 32 -4.84 -30.45 -7.06
N TRP A 33 -4.44 -29.25 -6.66
CA TRP A 33 -3.36 -28.52 -7.32
C TRP A 33 -2.06 -28.75 -6.55
N THR A 34 -1.09 -29.39 -7.20
CA THR A 34 0.23 -29.65 -6.66
C THR A 34 1.24 -28.76 -7.36
N TYR A 35 1.98 -27.97 -6.58
CA TYR A 35 3.06 -27.13 -7.11
C TYR A 35 4.26 -28.02 -7.49
N ILE A 36 4.66 -27.97 -8.75
CA ILE A 36 5.77 -28.80 -9.28
C ILE A 36 7.07 -28.01 -9.34
N GLY A 37 6.99 -26.70 -9.61
CA GLY A 37 8.17 -25.84 -9.64
C GLY A 37 7.97 -24.60 -10.49
N ARG A 38 8.97 -23.72 -10.46
CA ARG A 38 9.03 -22.54 -11.32
C ARG A 38 9.62 -22.94 -12.68
N ILE A 39 8.93 -22.59 -13.77
CA ILE A 39 9.54 -22.69 -15.10
C ILE A 39 10.47 -21.48 -15.20
N ALA A 40 11.78 -21.73 -15.27
CA ALA A 40 12.76 -20.66 -15.39
C ALA A 40 12.55 -19.95 -16.74
N GLY A 41 11.88 -18.80 -16.72
CA GLY A 41 12.01 -17.80 -17.78
C GLY A 41 13.40 -17.16 -17.75
N PRO A 42 13.80 -16.40 -18.79
CA PRO A 42 15.07 -15.66 -18.78
C PRO A 42 15.17 -14.89 -17.47
N ARG A 43 16.38 -14.81 -16.90
CA ARG A 43 16.68 -14.22 -15.59
C ARG A 43 15.94 -12.89 -15.43
N ALA A 44 14.71 -12.97 -14.90
CA ALA A 44 13.85 -11.82 -14.77
C ALA A 44 14.55 -10.91 -13.77
N GLU A 45 14.87 -9.70 -14.22
CA GLU A 45 15.27 -8.62 -13.35
C GLU A 45 14.38 -8.66 -12.11
N PRO A 46 14.95 -8.61 -10.88
CA PRO A 46 14.14 -8.65 -9.68
C PRO A 46 13.03 -7.61 -9.85
N PRO A 47 11.76 -7.97 -9.58
CA PRO A 47 10.68 -7.00 -9.66
C PRO A 47 11.14 -5.77 -8.88
N PRO A 48 10.93 -4.54 -9.41
CA PRO A 48 11.40 -3.34 -8.74
C PRO A 48 11.00 -3.44 -7.27
N PRO A 49 11.92 -3.12 -6.34
CA PRO A 49 11.69 -3.32 -4.92
C PRO A 49 10.30 -2.81 -4.65
N ARG A 50 9.42 -3.68 -4.13
CA ARG A 50 8.04 -3.32 -3.81
C ARG A 50 8.16 -2.01 -3.04
N LYS A 51 7.77 -0.87 -3.64
CA LYS A 51 7.75 0.42 -2.93
C LYS A 51 7.11 0.06 -1.60
N ARG A 52 7.86 0.17 -0.49
CA ARG A 52 7.30 -0.07 0.84
C ARG A 52 5.99 0.70 0.80
N ARG A 53 4.84 0.01 0.90
CA ARG A 53 3.55 0.70 0.94
C ARG A 53 3.76 1.71 2.06
N SER A 54 3.87 3.00 1.71
CA SER A 54 3.99 4.02 2.73
C SER A 54 2.81 3.81 3.65
N ASP A 55 3.08 3.85 4.96
CA ASP A 55 2.04 3.69 5.96
C ASP A 55 0.88 4.62 5.56
N ALA A 56 -0.36 4.15 5.68
CA ALA A 56 -1.53 4.96 5.34
C ALA A 56 -1.47 6.32 6.05
N ARG A 57 -0.91 6.36 7.27
CA ARG A 57 -0.62 7.58 8.01
C ARG A 57 0.30 8.53 7.24
N GLU A 58 1.42 8.05 6.71
CA GLU A 58 2.37 8.89 5.96
C GLU A 58 1.75 9.44 4.68
N ARG A 59 0.94 8.64 3.98
CA ARG A 59 0.25 9.09 2.76
C ARG A 59 -0.76 10.20 3.06
N LEU A 60 -1.46 10.11 4.19
CA LEU A 60 -2.36 11.15 4.67
C LEU A 60 -1.59 12.43 5.01
N LEU A 61 -0.43 12.33 5.67
CA LEU A 61 0.40 13.50 6.00
C LEU A 61 0.98 14.16 4.73
N ASP A 62 1.46 13.37 3.76
CA ASP A 62 1.92 13.88 2.46
C ASP A 62 0.80 14.61 1.70
N ALA A 63 -0.41 14.06 1.72
CA ALA A 63 -1.57 14.68 1.08
C ALA A 63 -2.00 15.97 1.79
N LEU A 64 -1.99 15.97 3.13
CA LEU A 64 -2.31 17.15 3.93
C LEU A 64 -1.33 18.28 3.66
N GLU A 65 -0.02 18.01 3.69
CA GLU A 65 1.03 19.01 3.43
C GLU A 65 0.88 19.66 2.05
N ARG A 66 0.51 18.88 1.03
CA ARG A 66 0.24 19.42 -0.31
C ARG A 66 -0.99 20.33 -0.33
N LEU A 67 -2.09 19.87 0.27
CA LEU A 67 -3.35 20.62 0.26
C LEU A 67 -3.23 21.96 1.00
N VAL A 68 -2.50 22.00 2.12
CA VAL A 68 -2.27 23.26 2.87
C VAL A 68 -1.26 24.18 2.20
N ALA A 69 -0.41 23.68 1.31
CA ALA A 69 0.48 24.51 0.50
C ALA A 69 -0.25 25.18 -0.67
N GLU A 70 -1.34 24.57 -1.15
CA GLU A 70 -2.12 25.06 -2.29
C GLU A 70 -3.35 25.88 -1.89
N ARG A 71 -3.88 25.71 -0.68
CA ARG A 71 -5.17 26.27 -0.23
C ARG A 71 -5.16 26.65 1.24
N ASP A 72 -6.09 27.52 1.62
CA ASP A 72 -6.33 27.85 3.03
C ASP A 72 -6.74 26.61 3.84
N PHE A 73 -6.16 26.44 5.04
CA PHE A 73 -6.44 25.30 5.90
C PHE A 73 -7.92 25.20 6.33
N ALA A 74 -8.64 26.32 6.32
CA ALA A 74 -10.07 26.34 6.58
C ALA A 74 -10.84 25.48 5.56
N GLU A 75 -10.42 25.50 4.29
CA GLU A 75 -11.04 24.79 3.17
C GLU A 75 -10.62 23.31 3.07
N VAL A 76 -9.53 22.94 3.75
CA VAL A 76 -9.06 21.55 3.79
C VAL A 76 -9.99 20.70 4.66
N THR A 77 -10.50 19.60 4.10
CA THR A 77 -11.36 18.62 4.78
C THR A 77 -10.68 17.26 4.91
N ALA A 78 -11.10 16.46 5.90
CA ALA A 78 -10.61 15.09 6.08
C ALA A 78 -10.85 14.22 4.83
N ASP A 79 -11.97 14.47 4.14
CA ASP A 79 -12.31 13.79 2.90
C ASP A 79 -11.34 14.13 1.76
N ALA A 80 -11.06 15.43 1.56
CA ALA A 80 -10.11 15.88 0.56
C ALA A 80 -8.71 15.29 0.80
N VAL A 81 -8.27 15.23 2.06
CA VAL A 81 -6.98 14.62 2.43
C VAL A 81 -6.98 13.12 2.14
N ALA A 82 -8.02 12.38 2.53
CA ALA A 82 -8.10 10.94 2.28
C ALA A 82 -8.13 10.63 0.78
N SER A 83 -8.92 11.40 0.03
CA SER A 83 -9.04 11.29 -1.43
C SER A 83 -7.70 11.56 -2.12
N ALA A 84 -7.02 12.66 -1.76
CA ALA A 84 -5.70 12.99 -2.29
C ALA A 84 -4.62 11.95 -1.92
N ALA A 85 -4.76 11.27 -0.78
CA ALA A 85 -3.90 10.16 -0.37
C ALA A 85 -4.22 8.83 -1.10
N GLY A 86 -5.31 8.76 -1.86
CA GLY A 86 -5.81 7.54 -2.51
C GLY A 86 -6.34 6.51 -1.51
N LEU A 87 -6.96 6.98 -0.43
CA LEU A 87 -7.47 6.17 0.68
C LEU A 87 -8.97 6.41 0.87
N ALA A 88 -9.67 5.42 1.43
CA ALA A 88 -11.07 5.59 1.83
C ALA A 88 -11.19 6.62 2.96
N HIS A 89 -12.27 7.40 2.95
CA HIS A 89 -12.58 8.45 3.95
C HIS A 89 -12.37 7.98 5.41
N GLY A 90 -12.91 6.81 5.77
CA GLY A 90 -12.78 6.25 7.12
C GLY A 90 -11.33 5.94 7.55
N THR A 91 -10.40 5.82 6.60
CA THR A 91 -8.97 5.65 6.91
C THR A 91 -8.41 6.86 7.64
N PHE A 92 -8.87 8.08 7.32
CA PHE A 92 -8.42 9.30 7.99
C PHE A 92 -8.68 9.21 9.50
N TYR A 93 -9.93 8.91 9.88
CA TYR A 93 -10.36 8.85 11.28
C TYR A 93 -9.76 7.69 12.06
N ARG A 94 -9.18 6.70 11.37
CA ARG A 94 -8.41 5.63 12.02
C ARG A 94 -7.05 6.12 12.53
N HIS A 95 -6.51 7.18 11.93
CA HIS A 95 -5.18 7.70 12.24
C HIS A 95 -5.21 9.05 12.95
N PHE A 96 -6.22 9.88 12.69
CA PHE A 96 -6.32 11.23 13.23
C PHE A 96 -7.73 11.50 13.73
N ARG A 97 -7.85 12.20 14.86
CA ARG A 97 -9.16 12.56 15.43
C ARG A 97 -9.87 13.62 14.58
N ASP A 98 -9.09 14.56 14.06
CA ASP A 98 -9.56 15.68 13.26
C ASP A 98 -8.41 16.27 12.42
N LYS A 99 -8.73 17.28 11.60
CA LYS A 99 -7.73 17.92 10.72
C LYS A 99 -6.62 18.67 11.45
N ARG A 100 -6.87 19.19 12.66
CA ARG A 100 -5.86 19.89 13.47
C ARG A 100 -4.89 18.88 14.09
N ASP A 101 -5.39 17.72 14.50
CA ASP A 101 -4.56 16.60 14.95
C ASP A 101 -3.60 16.14 13.84
N ALA A 102 -4.12 15.97 12.62
CA ALA A 102 -3.31 15.66 11.45
C ALA A 102 -2.28 16.76 11.12
N LEU A 103 -2.66 18.04 11.25
CA LEU A 103 -1.76 19.17 11.02
C LEU A 103 -0.63 19.22 12.05
N LYS A 104 -0.91 18.99 13.33
CA LYS A 104 0.12 18.89 14.38
C LYS A 104 1.12 17.79 14.04
N ALA A 105 0.63 16.60 13.69
CA ALA A 105 1.49 15.50 13.31
C ALA A 105 2.35 15.81 12.07
N ALA A 106 1.82 16.55 11.09
CA ALA A 106 2.60 17.01 9.94
C ALA A 106 3.71 17.99 10.34
N LEU A 107 3.41 18.95 11.23
CA LEU A 107 4.40 19.90 11.75
C LEU A 107 5.51 19.21 12.55
N GLU A 108 5.15 18.22 13.37
CA GLU A 108 6.12 17.39 14.10
C GLU A 108 7.03 16.63 13.13
N ARG A 109 6.46 16.05 12.08
CA ARG A 109 7.21 15.36 11.03
C ARG A 109 8.20 16.26 10.30
N VAL A 110 7.80 17.50 10.01
CA VAL A 110 8.69 18.50 9.39
C VAL A 110 9.84 18.84 10.34
N ARG A 111 9.54 19.09 11.62
CA ARG A 111 10.57 19.35 12.64
C ARG A 111 11.58 18.20 12.76
N GLU A 112 11.11 16.96 12.74
CA GLU A 112 11.97 15.77 12.83
C GLU A 112 12.82 15.56 11.57
N ARG A 113 12.33 15.91 10.37
CA ARG A 113 13.08 15.79 9.11
C ARG A 113 14.11 16.91 8.91
N SER A 114 13.83 18.11 9.41
CA SER A 114 14.66 19.29 9.16
C SER A 114 15.91 19.39 10.04
N GLY A 115 16.05 18.56 11.08
CA GLY A 115 17.13 18.72 12.06
C GLY A 115 17.07 20.09 12.77
N PRO A 116 18.04 20.44 13.63
CA PRO A 116 17.99 21.62 14.52
C PRO A 116 18.10 22.98 13.80
N VAL A 117 17.80 23.06 12.50
CA VAL A 117 17.88 24.30 11.71
C VAL A 117 16.72 25.25 12.04
N ILE A 118 15.56 24.74 12.42
CA ILE A 118 14.35 25.56 12.68
C ILE A 118 14.37 26.24 14.06
N ASP A 119 15.13 25.72 15.02
CA ASP A 119 15.19 26.30 16.38
C ASP A 119 15.99 27.62 16.42
N LEU A 120 16.82 27.90 15.41
CA LEU A 120 17.64 29.12 15.32
C LEU A 120 16.88 30.37 14.87
N LEU A 121 15.61 30.25 14.45
CA LEU A 121 14.81 31.38 13.96
C LEU A 121 13.77 31.88 14.98
N ARG A 122 13.75 31.32 16.20
CA ARG A 122 12.71 31.61 17.20
C ARG A 122 13.16 32.52 18.34
N ASP A 123 14.45 32.84 18.46
CA ASP A 123 15.02 33.56 19.62
C ASP A 123 15.30 35.06 19.42
N ASP A 124 14.88 35.68 18.31
CA ASP A 124 15.02 37.14 18.10
C ASP A 124 13.66 37.83 17.85
N VAL A 125 12.90 38.11 18.92
CA VAL A 125 11.94 39.24 19.03
C VAL A 125 11.89 39.74 20.47
#